data_AF-A0A7C5Y7M2-F1
#
_entry.id   AF-A0A7C5Y7M2-F1
#
_cell.length_a   1.000
_cell.length_b   1.000
_cell.length_c   1.000
_cell.angle_alpha   90.00
_cell.angle_beta   90.00
_cell.angle_gamma   90.00
#
_symmetry.space_group_name_H-M   'P 1'
#
loop_
_entity.id
_entity.type
_entity.pdbx_description
1 polymer ?
#
loop_
_entity_poly.entity_id
_entity_poly.type
_entity_poly.pdbx_seq_one_letter_code
_entity_poly.pdbx_strand_id
1 'polypeptide(L)'
;MQEQKFRISPTCRGAIFRAKRWFYATFYNKNIPQEVREENKKAWTELARRMVEEVNKYGYVENPTRISIKYETGPNGEFKPISATLEIMSMTPIKTIVISSRPEMLKEEDKEMLKKQFEEILKKAKELGVDIKELIKS
;
A
#
# COMPACT_ATOMS: atom_id res chain seq x y z
N MET A 1 1.00 4.36 31.80
CA MET A 1 1.41 3.47 30.68
C MET A 1 0.44 3.62 29.52
N GLN A 2 0.95 3.86 28.32
CA GLN A 2 0.19 4.01 27.08
C GLN A 2 0.60 2.94 26.07
N GLU A 3 -0.28 2.62 25.12
CA GLU A 3 -0.01 1.70 24.01
C GLU A 3 -0.45 2.30 22.68
N GLN A 4 0.48 2.42 21.74
CA GLN A 4 0.17 2.77 20.35
C GLN A 4 0.14 1.50 19.52
N LYS A 5 -1.06 1.10 19.07
CA LYS A 5 -1.27 0.00 18.14
C LYS A 5 -1.43 0.51 16.72
N PHE A 6 -0.62 0.00 15.79
CA PHE A 6 -0.66 0.42 14.38
C PHE A 6 -1.58 -0.48 13.55
N ARG A 7 -2.04 0.02 12.41
CA ARG A 7 -2.65 -0.84 11.38
C ARG A 7 -1.57 -1.72 10.74
N ILE A 8 -1.99 -2.89 10.24
CA ILE A 8 -1.08 -3.79 9.51
C ILE A 8 -0.51 -3.02 8.31
N SER A 9 0.80 -3.16 8.10
CA SER A 9 1.45 -2.71 6.87
C SER A 9 1.82 -3.91 6.01
N PRO A 10 1.86 -3.77 4.67
CA PRO A 10 2.21 -4.87 3.78
C PRO A 10 3.59 -5.46 4.00
N THR A 11 4.54 -4.68 4.53
CA THR A 11 5.89 -5.12 4.87
C THR A 11 6.28 -4.63 6.27
N CYS A 12 7.24 -5.31 6.90
CA CYS A 12 7.77 -4.89 8.19
C CYS A 12 8.47 -3.52 8.12
N ARG A 13 9.20 -3.26 7.03
CA ARG A 13 9.79 -1.93 6.76
C ARG A 13 8.72 -0.84 6.72
N GLY A 14 7.60 -1.12 6.05
CA GLY A 14 6.45 -0.23 6.01
C GLY A 14 5.85 0.03 7.39
N ALA A 15 5.75 -1.01 8.23
CA ALA A 15 5.25 -0.87 9.60
C ALA A 15 6.17 0.02 10.46
N ILE A 16 7.49 -0.20 10.40
CA ILE A 16 8.48 0.63 11.12
C ILE A 16 8.42 2.07 10.63
N PHE A 17 8.25 2.30 9.32
CA PHE A 17 8.12 3.66 8.78
C PHE A 17 6.85 4.38 9.25
N ARG A 18 5.72 3.66 9.41
CA ARG A 18 4.52 4.23 10.03
C ARG A 18 4.76 4.60 11.49
N ALA A 19 5.40 3.71 12.25
CA ALA A 19 5.77 3.97 13.64
C ALA A 19 6.71 5.19 13.75
N LYS A 20 7.68 5.32 12.83
CA LYS A 20 8.54 6.51 12.73
C LYS A 20 7.71 7.78 12.56
N ARG A 21 6.79 7.82 11.60
CA ARG A 21 5.96 9.03 11.37
C ARG A 21 5.16 9.42 12.60
N TRP A 22 4.57 8.44 13.28
CA TRP A 22 3.88 8.67 14.55
C TRP A 22 4.82 9.22 15.61
N PHE A 23 6.00 8.62 15.80
CA PHE A 23 6.97 9.12 16.78
C PHE A 23 7.34 10.58 16.52
N TYR A 24 7.66 10.95 15.28
CA TYR A 24 8.05 12.32 14.94
C TYR A 24 6.91 13.32 15.13
N ALA A 25 5.66 12.92 14.85
CA ALA A 25 4.49 13.75 15.09
C ALA A 25 4.23 13.95 16.60
N THR A 26 4.39 12.91 17.40
CA THR A 26 4.00 12.90 18.81
C THR A 26 5.11 13.43 19.74
N PHE A 27 6.37 13.03 19.51
CA PHE A 27 7.48 13.24 20.45
C PHE A 27 8.63 14.11 19.91
N TYR A 28 8.55 14.54 18.65
CA TYR A 28 9.54 15.42 18.01
C TYR A 28 8.91 16.70 17.41
N ASN A 29 7.71 17.08 17.86
CA ASN A 29 7.05 18.30 17.39
C ASN A 29 7.58 19.56 18.11
N LYS A 30 7.25 20.75 17.58
CA LYS A 30 7.78 22.04 18.08
C LYS A 30 7.32 22.40 19.50
N ASN A 31 6.33 21.72 20.07
CA ASN A 31 5.81 22.01 21.40
C ASN A 31 6.66 21.36 22.50
N ILE A 32 7.60 20.48 22.14
CA ILE A 32 8.51 19.80 23.07
C ILE A 32 9.86 20.53 23.07
N PRO A 33 10.47 20.78 24.25
CA PRO A 33 11.79 21.42 24.35
C PRO A 33 12.85 20.72 23.49
N GLN A 34 13.76 21.49 22.89
CA GLN A 34 14.77 20.97 21.95
C GLN A 34 15.63 19.85 22.57
N GLU A 35 16.06 20.02 23.82
CA GLU A 35 16.86 19.01 24.53
C GLU A 35 16.10 17.70 24.70
N VAL A 36 14.83 17.77 25.11
CA VAL A 36 13.94 16.61 25.25
C VAL A 36 13.71 15.93 23.89
N ARG A 37 13.59 16.69 22.80
CA ARG A 37 13.43 16.13 21.45
C ARG A 37 14.63 15.29 21.01
N GLU A 38 15.84 15.75 21.28
CA GLU A 38 17.05 15.00 20.92
C GLU A 38 17.17 13.72 21.75
N GLU A 39 16.82 13.76 23.05
CA GLU A 39 16.77 12.55 23.90
C GLU A 39 15.69 11.57 23.42
N ASN A 40 14.50 12.07 23.09
CA ASN A 40 13.42 11.26 22.50
C ASN A 40 13.88 10.58 21.21
N LYS A 41 14.60 11.30 20.35
CA LYS A 41 15.11 10.79 19.08
C LYS A 41 16.16 9.70 19.29
N LYS A 42 17.04 9.83 20.29
CA LYS A 42 17.97 8.76 20.68
C LYS A 42 17.22 7.51 21.11
N ALA A 43 16.24 7.65 22.00
CA ALA A 43 15.42 6.53 22.47
C ALA A 43 14.65 5.83 21.34
N TRP A 44 14.05 6.60 20.42
CA TRP A 44 13.40 6.07 19.23
C TRP A 44 14.37 5.35 18.30
N THR A 45 15.54 5.93 18.04
CA THR A 45 16.54 5.35 17.13
C THR A 45 17.02 3.99 17.66
N GLU A 46 17.25 3.89 18.96
CA GLU A 46 17.64 2.64 19.60
C GLU A 46 16.52 1.58 19.53
N LEU A 47 15.27 1.96 19.81
CA LEU A 47 14.13 1.04 19.66
C LEU A 47 13.97 0.58 18.20
N ALA A 48 14.05 1.51 17.24
CA ALA A 48 13.93 1.22 15.82
C ALA A 48 15.04 0.28 15.33
N ARG A 49 16.29 0.50 15.77
CA ARG A 49 17.43 -0.36 15.49
C ARG A 49 17.16 -1.79 15.95
N ARG A 50 16.73 -1.97 17.22
CA ARG A 50 16.40 -3.29 17.77
C ARG A 50 15.29 -4.00 17.00
N MET A 51 14.23 -3.27 16.62
CA MET A 51 13.15 -3.85 15.79
C MET A 51 13.68 -4.35 14.43
N VAL A 52 14.56 -3.60 13.78
CA VAL A 52 15.16 -3.99 12.50
C VAL A 52 16.06 -5.21 12.66
N GLU A 53 16.91 -5.24 13.69
CA GLU A 53 17.82 -6.36 13.96
C GLU A 53 17.08 -7.67 14.21
N GLU A 54 16.06 -7.65 15.07
CA GLU A 54 15.24 -8.84 15.34
C GLU A 54 14.53 -9.34 14.08
N VAL A 55 13.92 -8.46 13.29
CA VAL A 55 13.21 -8.89 12.06
C VAL A 55 14.17 -9.48 11.02
N ASN A 56 15.36 -8.86 10.86
CA ASN A 56 16.38 -9.35 9.94
C ASN A 56 16.87 -10.74 10.35
N LYS A 57 17.07 -10.98 11.66
CA LYS A 57 17.49 -12.27 12.21
C LYS A 57 16.54 -13.42 11.82
N TYR A 58 15.24 -13.15 11.74
CA TYR A 58 14.23 -14.15 11.38
C TYR A 58 13.81 -14.12 9.91
N GLY A 59 14.34 -13.21 9.09
CA GLY A 59 14.08 -13.16 7.65
C GLY A 59 12.67 -12.67 7.25
N TYR A 60 11.92 -12.02 8.14
CA TYR A 60 10.52 -11.63 7.91
C TYR A 60 10.34 -10.17 7.44
N VAL A 61 11.35 -9.60 6.80
CA VAL A 61 11.40 -8.18 6.44
C VAL A 61 10.28 -7.77 5.49
N GLU A 62 9.92 -8.67 4.57
CA GLU A 62 8.92 -8.46 3.52
C GLU A 62 7.51 -8.92 3.91
N ASN A 63 7.34 -9.46 5.12
CA ASN A 63 6.05 -9.95 5.58
C ASN A 63 5.13 -8.81 6.05
N PRO A 64 3.81 -8.96 5.90
CA PRO A 64 2.84 -8.10 6.55
C PRO A 64 3.02 -8.08 8.06
N THR A 65 3.12 -6.89 8.63
CA THR A 65 3.43 -6.73 10.06
C THR A 65 2.55 -5.68 10.69
N ARG A 66 2.07 -5.97 11.90
CA ARG A 66 1.51 -4.98 12.83
C ARG A 66 2.51 -4.73 13.95
N ILE A 67 2.73 -3.46 14.27
CA ILE A 67 3.54 -3.04 15.42
C ILE A 67 2.61 -2.53 16.51
N SER A 68 2.94 -2.83 17.76
CA SER A 68 2.37 -2.19 18.95
C SER A 68 3.52 -1.71 19.84
N ILE A 69 3.48 -0.46 20.29
CA ILE A 69 4.54 0.13 21.14
C ILE A 69 3.92 0.51 22.48
N LYS A 70 4.44 -0.08 23.57
CA LYS A 70 4.12 0.31 24.94
C LYS A 70 5.14 1.31 25.43
N TYR A 71 4.69 2.41 26.02
CA TYR A 71 5.55 3.50 26.45
C TYR A 71 4.94 4.31 27.60
N GLU A 72 5.77 5.16 28.20
CA GLU A 72 5.34 6.24 29.09
C GLU A 72 5.73 7.59 28.51
N THR A 73 4.99 8.62 28.91
CA THR A 73 5.29 10.01 28.57
C THR A 73 5.68 10.73 29.85
N GLY A 74 6.88 11.29 29.87
CA GLY A 74 7.33 12.11 30.99
C GLY A 74 6.65 13.48 31.01
N PRO A 75 6.83 14.25 32.10
CA PRO A 75 6.14 15.52 32.32
C PRO A 75 6.45 16.58 31.27
N ASN A 76 7.62 16.53 30.60
CA ASN A 76 8.03 17.47 29.57
C ASN A 76 7.87 16.91 28.14
N GLY A 77 7.17 15.78 28.00
CA GLY A 77 7.01 15.08 26.72
C GLY A 77 8.12 14.08 26.42
N GLU A 78 8.84 13.59 27.43
CA GLU A 78 9.86 12.56 27.27
C GLU A 78 9.22 11.25 26.80
N PHE A 79 9.78 10.64 25.76
CA PHE A 79 9.40 9.34 25.24
C PHE A 79 10.18 8.23 25.95
N LYS A 80 9.49 7.44 26.76
CA LYS A 80 10.07 6.30 27.49
C LYS A 80 9.51 4.99 26.93
N PRO A 81 10.11 4.40 25.88
CA PRO A 81 9.65 3.14 25.34
C PRO A 81 9.88 2.00 26.32
N ILE A 82 8.86 1.17 26.52
CA ILE A 82 8.92 -0.04 27.37
C ILE A 82 9.15 -1.26 26.50
N SER A 83 8.34 -1.43 25.45
CA SER A 83 8.46 -2.57 24.53
C SER A 83 7.81 -2.28 23.19
N ALA A 84 8.27 -3.00 22.16
CA ALA A 84 7.61 -3.08 20.87
C ALA A 84 7.27 -4.54 20.56
N THR A 85 6.03 -4.80 20.17
CA THR A 85 5.55 -6.11 19.73
C THR A 85 5.36 -6.08 18.22
N LEU A 86 5.96 -7.02 17.52
CA LEU A 86 5.84 -7.20 16.07
C LEU A 86 5.01 -8.46 15.79
N GLU A 87 3.75 -8.26 15.43
CA GLU A 87 2.87 -9.33 14.95
C GLU A 87 3.14 -9.52 13.45
N ILE A 88 3.93 -10.54 13.10
CA ILE A 88 4.27 -10.90 11.71
C ILE A 88 3.23 -11.89 11.20
N MET A 89 2.69 -11.62 10.01
CA MET A 89 1.58 -12.37 9.43
C MET A 89 1.92 -12.85 8.02
N SER A 90 1.22 -13.88 7.55
CA SER A 90 1.09 -14.18 6.13
C SER A 90 -0.25 -13.61 5.64
N MET A 91 -0.28 -13.06 4.43
CA MET A 91 -1.52 -12.61 3.80
C MET A 91 -1.70 -13.32 2.46
N THR A 92 -2.88 -13.90 2.28
CA THR A 92 -3.37 -14.39 1.00
C THR A 92 -4.59 -13.56 0.58
N PRO A 93 -4.69 -13.15 -0.69
CA PRO A 93 -5.86 -12.43 -1.16
C PRO A 93 -7.08 -13.36 -1.12
N ILE A 94 -8.16 -12.93 -0.45
CA ILE A 94 -9.43 -13.67 -0.42
C ILE A 94 -10.15 -13.54 -1.77
N LYS A 95 -10.13 -12.33 -2.35
CA LYS A 95 -10.73 -12.02 -3.64
C LYS A 95 -10.08 -10.77 -4.22
N THR A 96 -9.76 -10.80 -5.50
CA THR A 96 -9.34 -9.62 -6.26
C THR A 96 -10.54 -9.08 -7.02
N ILE A 97 -10.89 -7.82 -6.79
CA ILE A 97 -11.94 -7.11 -7.52
C ILE A 97 -11.28 -5.96 -8.27
N VAL A 98 -11.38 -5.98 -9.60
CA VAL A 98 -10.91 -4.88 -10.44
C VAL A 98 -12.09 -3.93 -10.65
N ILE A 99 -11.95 -2.69 -10.21
CA ILE A 99 -12.95 -1.64 -10.41
C ILE A 99 -12.39 -0.69 -11.48
N SER A 100 -13.05 -0.62 -12.63
CA SER A 100 -12.70 0.34 -13.68
C SER A 100 -13.31 1.70 -13.36
N SER A 101 -12.50 2.76 -13.45
CA SER A 101 -12.99 4.15 -13.30
C SER A 101 -13.82 4.60 -14.50
N ARG A 102 -13.75 3.87 -15.61
CA ARG A 102 -14.68 3.98 -16.72
C ARG A 102 -15.75 2.90 -16.52
N PRO A 103 -17.05 3.24 -16.48
CA PRO A 103 -18.06 2.22 -16.76
C PRO A 103 -17.69 1.57 -18.09
N GLU A 104 -17.88 0.25 -18.24
CA GLU A 104 -17.67 -0.48 -19.50
C GLU A 104 -18.59 0.11 -20.57
N MET A 105 -18.09 1.17 -21.16
CA MET A 105 -18.61 1.88 -22.28
C MET A 105 -18.07 1.11 -23.49
N LEU A 106 -18.64 -0.05 -23.78
CA LEU A 106 -18.95 -0.32 -25.18
C LEU A 106 -20.11 0.61 -25.49
N LYS A 107 -19.81 1.90 -25.71
CA LYS A 107 -20.84 2.90 -25.99
C LYS A 107 -21.56 2.45 -27.24
N GLU A 108 -22.86 2.68 -27.32
CA GLU A 108 -23.60 2.46 -28.56
C GLU A 108 -22.91 3.12 -29.75
N GLU A 109 -22.23 4.25 -29.53
CA GLU A 109 -21.37 4.92 -30.52
C GLU A 109 -20.22 4.05 -31.02
N ASP A 110 -19.50 3.32 -30.15
CA ASP A 110 -18.42 2.41 -30.57
C ASP A 110 -18.99 1.22 -31.37
N LYS A 111 -20.16 0.71 -30.96
CA LYS A 111 -20.89 -0.34 -31.72
C LYS A 111 -21.37 0.19 -33.07
N GLU A 112 -21.82 1.44 -33.13
CA GLU A 112 -22.33 2.07 -34.35
C GLU A 112 -21.18 2.40 -35.30
N MET A 113 -20.03 2.83 -34.79
CA MET A 113 -18.80 3.06 -35.56
C MET A 113 -18.26 1.75 -36.12
N LEU A 114 -18.20 0.67 -35.31
CA LEU A 114 -17.84 -0.66 -35.78
C LEU A 114 -18.83 -1.19 -36.83
N LYS A 115 -20.14 -0.98 -36.65
CA LYS A 115 -21.14 -1.36 -37.66
C LYS A 115 -20.93 -0.62 -38.98
N LYS A 116 -20.71 0.70 -38.95
CA LYS A 116 -20.43 1.49 -40.16
C LYS A 116 -19.16 1.03 -40.85
N GLN A 117 -18.08 0.77 -40.10
CA GLN A 117 -16.84 0.21 -40.65
C GLN A 117 -17.07 -1.17 -41.29
N PHE A 118 -17.89 -2.02 -40.66
CA PHE A 118 -18.22 -3.35 -41.19
C PHE A 118 -19.05 -3.28 -42.47
N GLU A 119 -20.03 -2.37 -42.55
CA GLU A 119 -20.82 -2.12 -43.76
C GLU A 119 -19.97 -1.61 -44.92
N GLU A 120 -19.01 -0.72 -44.65
CA GLU A 120 -18.11 -0.20 -45.68
C GLU A 120 -17.18 -1.30 -46.22
N ILE A 121 -16.70 -2.19 -45.35
CA ILE A 121 -15.91 -3.37 -45.74
C ILE A 121 -16.75 -4.32 -46.59
N LEU A 122 -18.01 -4.60 -46.21
CA LEU A 122 -18.94 -5.42 -46.99
C LEU A 122 -19.17 -4.85 -48.39
N LYS A 123 -19.34 -3.52 -48.50
CA LYS A 123 -19.52 -2.84 -49.79
C LYS A 123 -18.27 -2.99 -50.67
N LYS A 124 -17.08 -2.73 -50.13
CA LYS A 124 -15.80 -2.88 -50.85
C LYS A 124 -15.56 -4.34 -51.29
N ALA A 125 -15.86 -5.32 -50.46
CA ALA A 125 -15.74 -6.72 -50.82
C ALA A 125 -16.69 -7.11 -51.97
N LYS A 126 -17.93 -6.60 -51.96
CA LYS A 126 -18.89 -6.80 -53.05
C LYS A 126 -18.43 -6.16 -54.37
N GLU A 127 -17.84 -4.97 -54.32
CA GLU A 127 -17.26 -4.29 -55.50
C GLU A 127 -16.04 -5.04 -56.06
N LEU A 128 -15.26 -5.69 -55.18
CA LEU A 128 -14.12 -6.52 -55.55
C LEU A 128 -14.48 -7.98 -55.89
N GLY A 129 -15.77 -8.35 -55.81
CA GLY A 129 -16.23 -9.71 -56.09
C GLY A 129 -15.78 -10.77 -55.09
N VAL A 130 -15.39 -10.37 -53.87
CA VAL A 130 -14.87 -11.24 -52.81
C VAL A 130 -16.01 -11.67 -51.88
N ASP A 131 -16.25 -12.98 -51.74
CA ASP A 131 -17.19 -13.50 -50.75
C ASP A 131 -16.53 -13.56 -49.35
N ILE A 132 -16.99 -12.68 -48.46
CA ILE A 132 -16.49 -12.57 -47.08
C ILE A 132 -16.66 -13.89 -46.30
N LYS A 133 -17.55 -14.79 -46.72
CA LYS A 133 -17.71 -16.11 -46.07
C LYS A 133 -16.49 -17.01 -46.20
N GLU A 134 -15.60 -16.78 -47.18
CA GLU A 134 -14.35 -17.53 -47.32
C GLU A 134 -13.26 -17.05 -46.34
N LEU A 135 -13.31 -15.78 -45.91
CA LEU A 135 -12.36 -15.18 -44.96
C LEU A 135 -12.60 -15.60 -43.49
N ILE A 136 -13.81 -16.03 -43.13
CA ILE A 136 -14.18 -16.41 -41.76
C ILE A 136 -13.90 -17.90 -41.48
N LYS A 137 -13.53 -18.68 -42.50
CA LYS A 137 -13.28 -20.13 -42.41
C LYS A 137 -11.82 -20.53 -42.14
N SER A 138 -10.91 -19.59 -41.90
CA SER A 138 -9.53 -19.85 -41.46
C SER A 138 -9.31 -19.45 -40.00
#